data_AF-A0A2H9KZA5-F1
#
_entry.id   AF-A0A2H9KZA5-F1
#
_cell.length_a   1.000
_cell.length_b   1.000
_cell.length_c   1.000
_cell.angle_alpha   90.00
_cell.angle_beta   90.00
_cell.angle_gamma   90.00
#
_symmetry.space_group_name_H-M   'P 1'
#
loop_
_entity.id
_entity.type
_entity.pdbx_description
1 polymer ?
#
loop_
_entity_poly.entity_id
_entity_poly.type
_entity_poly.pdbx_seq_one_letter_code
_entity_poly.pdbx_strand_id
1 'polypeptide(L)'
;MSEEIEPKKILSRVLPPSCPREGVLRIKAKLSGTPKKWATSLSGTGFGKLSIRKSALHASYIKSLDLQKNPHDYINLIFSKNSIEATYSLPSPNSAALREIEALRLIFLCLCAMGQSTLTPQLSAATSNSLQSAISLIPKSVAELSAKNEELESAVAAQEERIRALHDEREKMARRSLEEARRLQSISSRLDSLLHLPDSFIDEAALEWLLSHGGQISISEFCSAHKVAPARAEESLDRLCKTGKIARVQK
;
A
#
# COMPACT_ATOMS: atom_id res chain seq x y z
N MET A 1 -6.89 -45.16 6.12
CA MET A 1 -5.92 -45.01 5.02
C MET A 1 -5.83 -43.53 4.74
N SER A 2 -4.82 -42.88 5.33
CA SER A 2 -4.63 -41.43 5.26
C SER A 2 -3.46 -41.18 4.32
N GLU A 3 -3.73 -40.62 3.15
CA GLU A 3 -2.69 -40.22 2.19
C GLU A 3 -2.04 -38.92 2.68
N GLU A 4 -0.79 -39.03 3.13
CA GLU A 4 0.12 -37.90 3.34
C GLU A 4 0.46 -37.25 2.00
N ILE A 5 0.04 -36.00 1.82
CA ILE A 5 0.43 -35.17 0.68
C ILE A 5 1.75 -34.49 1.04
N GLU A 6 2.86 -34.99 0.48
CA GLU A 6 4.15 -34.32 0.58
C GLU A 6 4.14 -32.96 -0.15
N PRO A 7 4.64 -31.87 0.46
CA PRO A 7 4.76 -30.59 -0.21
C PRO A 7 5.92 -30.64 -1.23
N LYS A 8 5.56 -30.55 -2.52
CA LYS A 8 6.51 -30.31 -3.62
C LYS A 8 7.36 -29.07 -3.31
N LYS A 9 8.63 -29.29 -2.95
CA LYS A 9 9.68 -28.25 -2.96
C LYS A 9 9.77 -27.66 -4.37
N ILE A 10 9.16 -26.49 -4.55
CA ILE A 10 9.44 -25.62 -5.68
C ILE A 10 10.86 -25.10 -5.47
N LEU A 11 11.84 -25.83 -6.00
CA LEU A 11 13.17 -25.30 -6.24
C LEU A 11 13.01 -24.18 -7.26
N SER A 12 12.89 -22.94 -6.77
CA SER A 12 13.11 -21.75 -7.56
C SER A 12 14.47 -21.91 -8.24
N ARG A 13 14.45 -22.25 -9.53
CA ARG A 13 15.63 -22.12 -10.39
C ARG A 13 16.04 -20.66 -10.33
N VAL A 14 17.02 -20.36 -9.48
CA VAL A 14 17.76 -19.11 -9.54
C VAL A 14 18.35 -19.09 -10.95
N LEU A 15 17.74 -18.31 -11.83
CA LEU A 15 18.28 -18.06 -13.15
C LEU A 15 19.74 -17.63 -12.95
N PRO A 16 20.70 -18.15 -13.74
CA PRO A 16 22.07 -17.68 -13.64
C PRO A 16 22.07 -16.15 -13.78
N PRO A 17 22.92 -15.44 -13.02
CA PRO A 17 23.00 -13.98 -13.11
C PRO A 17 23.23 -13.64 -14.58
N SER A 18 22.20 -13.08 -15.23
CA SER A 18 22.28 -12.75 -16.65
C SER A 18 23.41 -11.73 -16.79
N CYS A 19 24.49 -12.10 -17.49
CA CYS A 19 25.54 -11.14 -17.80
C CYS A 19 24.89 -9.90 -18.41
N PRO A 20 25.12 -8.70 -17.86
CA PRO A 20 24.51 -7.50 -18.40
C PRO A 20 24.96 -7.35 -19.86
N ARG A 21 24.03 -6.97 -20.74
CA ARG A 21 24.38 -6.68 -22.14
C ARG A 21 25.41 -5.55 -22.14
N GLU A 22 26.40 -5.62 -23.02
CA GLU A 22 27.44 -4.59 -23.10
C GLU A 22 27.25 -3.73 -24.35
N GLY A 23 27.42 -2.41 -24.18
CA GLY A 23 27.62 -1.46 -25.27
C GLY A 23 29.11 -1.14 -25.42
N VAL A 24 29.52 -0.83 -26.65
CA VAL A 24 30.90 -0.47 -26.97
C VAL A 24 30.94 0.81 -27.80
N LEU A 25 31.68 1.80 -27.32
CA LEU A 25 31.95 3.05 -28.01
C LEU A 25 33.44 3.14 -28.33
N ARG A 26 33.79 3.29 -29.62
CA ARG A 26 35.18 3.42 -30.08
C ARG A 26 35.39 4.75 -30.78
N ILE A 27 36.31 5.55 -30.25
CA ILE A 27 36.67 6.86 -30.78
C ILE A 27 38.14 6.80 -31.19
N LYS A 28 38.45 7.11 -32.45
CA LYS A 28 39.84 7.30 -32.86
C LYS A 28 40.28 8.69 -32.37
N ALA A 29 41.32 8.72 -31.55
CA ALA A 29 41.83 9.94 -30.95
C ALA A 29 43.33 9.79 -30.72
N LYS A 30 44.11 10.79 -31.13
CA LYS A 30 45.56 10.79 -30.91
C LYS A 30 45.86 11.42 -29.56
N LEU A 31 46.24 10.60 -28.60
CA LEU A 31 46.59 11.04 -27.25
C LEU A 31 48.10 11.30 -27.17
N SER A 32 48.47 12.43 -26.57
CA SER A 32 49.85 12.71 -26.21
C SER A 32 50.16 12.21 -24.79
N GLY A 33 51.42 11.84 -24.53
CA GLY A 33 51.86 11.32 -23.24
C GLY A 33 51.99 9.79 -23.16
N THR A 34 52.16 9.29 -21.94
CA THR A 34 52.36 7.87 -21.64
C THR A 34 51.28 7.36 -20.69
N PRO A 35 50.93 6.07 -20.72
CA PRO A 35 49.93 5.49 -19.82
C PRO A 35 50.21 5.73 -18.33
N LYS A 36 51.48 5.81 -17.94
CA LYS A 36 51.90 6.16 -16.57
C LYS A 36 51.50 7.59 -16.19
N LYS A 37 51.80 8.56 -17.05
CA LYS A 37 51.41 9.96 -16.82
C LYS A 37 49.90 10.10 -16.75
N TRP A 38 49.18 9.44 -17.66
CA TRP A 38 47.72 9.43 -17.66
C TRP A 38 47.16 8.82 -16.36
N ALA A 39 47.72 7.72 -15.86
CA ALA A 39 47.31 7.12 -14.60
C ALA A 39 47.49 8.07 -13.41
N THR A 40 48.62 8.80 -13.37
CA THR A 40 48.87 9.82 -12.35
C THR A 40 47.91 11.01 -12.47
N SER A 41 47.59 11.46 -13.69
CA SER A 41 46.59 12.50 -13.91
C SER A 41 45.17 12.08 -13.48
N LEU A 42 44.85 10.79 -13.63
CA LEU A 42 43.55 10.25 -13.26
C LEU A 42 43.44 9.82 -11.80
N SER A 43 44.55 9.74 -11.06
CA SER A 43 44.52 9.42 -9.62
C SER A 43 43.82 10.56 -8.87
N GLY A 44 42.58 10.32 -8.45
CA GLY A 44 41.73 11.32 -7.80
C GLY A 44 40.43 11.64 -8.53
N THR A 45 40.23 11.14 -9.75
CA THR A 45 38.99 11.37 -10.53
C THR A 45 37.83 10.41 -10.17
N GLY A 46 38.01 9.57 -9.15
CA GLY A 46 36.96 8.68 -8.62
C GLY A 46 36.82 7.33 -9.35
N PHE A 47 37.76 6.94 -10.22
CA PHE A 47 37.77 5.59 -10.78
C PHE A 47 38.06 4.55 -9.70
N GLY A 48 37.29 3.46 -9.69
CA GLY A 48 37.47 2.36 -8.75
C GLY A 48 38.74 1.56 -8.99
N LYS A 49 39.19 1.47 -10.26
CA LYS A 49 40.43 0.78 -10.61
C LYS A 49 41.12 1.40 -11.81
N LEU A 50 42.41 1.72 -11.66
CA LEU A 50 43.30 2.11 -12.75
C LEU A 50 44.35 1.01 -12.91
N SER A 51 44.54 0.51 -14.14
CA SER A 51 45.57 -0.48 -14.43
C SER A 51 46.20 -0.23 -15.78
N ILE A 52 47.51 -0.37 -15.87
CA ILE A 52 48.25 -0.23 -17.13
C ILE A 52 48.49 -1.65 -17.65
N ARG A 53 48.02 -1.93 -18.87
CA ARG A 53 48.26 -3.22 -19.55
C ARG A 53 48.88 -2.94 -20.90
N LYS A 54 50.05 -3.53 -21.16
CA LYS A 54 50.84 -3.30 -22.38
C LYS A 54 51.11 -1.79 -22.57
N SER A 55 50.52 -1.18 -23.59
CA SER A 55 50.66 0.24 -23.96
C SER A 55 49.38 1.04 -23.75
N ALA A 56 48.40 0.50 -23.02
CA ALA A 56 47.11 1.14 -22.77
C ALA A 56 46.84 1.33 -21.27
N LEU A 57 46.13 2.40 -20.95
CA LEU A 57 45.58 2.63 -19.61
C LEU A 57 44.13 2.14 -19.58
N HIS A 58 43.84 1.23 -18.65
CA HIS A 58 42.50 0.76 -18.36
C HIS A 58 42.00 1.46 -17.10
N ALA A 59 40.88 2.17 -17.22
CA ALA A 59 40.17 2.78 -16.11
C ALA A 59 38.80 2.12 -15.97
N SER A 60 38.45 1.66 -14.77
CA SER A 60 37.16 1.05 -14.48
C SER A 60 36.39 1.91 -13.49
N TYR A 61 35.21 2.35 -13.91
CA TYR A 61 34.24 3.05 -13.09
C TYR A 61 33.09 2.10 -12.78
N ILE A 62 32.92 1.75 -11.51
CA ILE A 62 31.89 0.83 -11.04
C ILE A 62 30.91 1.62 -10.19
N LYS A 63 29.65 1.65 -10.58
CA LYS A 63 28.57 2.36 -9.90
C LYS A 63 27.83 1.45 -8.92
N SER A 64 27.63 0.18 -9.29
CA SER A 64 26.96 -0.80 -8.45
C SER A 64 27.61 -2.19 -8.59
N LEU A 65 27.59 -2.92 -7.48
CA LEU A 65 27.99 -4.32 -7.40
C LEU A 65 26.75 -5.16 -7.08
N ASP A 66 26.70 -6.38 -7.60
CA ASP A 66 25.70 -7.36 -7.20
C ASP A 66 26.01 -7.93 -5.79
N LEU A 67 25.12 -8.78 -5.28
CA LEU A 67 25.29 -9.45 -3.98
C LEU A 67 26.53 -10.36 -3.92
N GLN A 68 27.05 -10.76 -5.08
CA GLN A 68 28.25 -11.60 -5.23
C GLN A 68 29.52 -10.76 -5.46
N LYS A 69 29.43 -9.43 -5.36
CA LYS A 69 30.50 -8.45 -5.62
C LYS A 69 30.97 -8.38 -7.09
N ASN A 70 30.19 -8.88 -8.05
CA ASN A 70 30.44 -8.64 -9.46
C ASN A 70 29.88 -7.26 -9.87
N PRO A 71 30.56 -6.55 -10.79
CA PRO A 71 30.07 -5.27 -11.28
C PRO A 71 28.82 -5.44 -12.13
N HIS A 72 27.72 -4.82 -11.71
CA HIS A 72 26.45 -4.81 -12.44
C HIS A 72 26.34 -3.55 -13.31
N ASP A 73 26.56 -2.37 -12.71
CA ASP A 73 26.63 -1.11 -13.44
C ASP A 73 28.06 -0.60 -13.51
N TYR A 74 28.68 -0.71 -14.69
CA TYR A 74 30.07 -0.30 -14.89
C TYR A 74 30.30 0.36 -16.24
N ILE A 75 31.38 1.14 -16.29
CA ILE A 75 31.96 1.73 -17.50
C ILE A 75 33.47 1.50 -17.43
N ASN A 76 34.01 0.75 -18.38
CA ASN A 76 35.44 0.53 -18.52
C ASN A 76 35.95 1.36 -19.71
N LEU A 77 36.99 2.14 -19.48
CA LEU A 77 37.65 2.97 -20.47
C LEU A 77 39.04 2.41 -20.74
N ILE A 78 39.40 2.33 -22.02
CA ILE A 78 40.70 1.89 -22.50
C ILE A 78 41.29 3.03 -23.32
N PHE A 79 42.32 3.66 -22.78
CA PHE A 79 43.06 4.72 -23.45
C PHE A 79 44.31 4.14 -24.10
N SER A 80 44.33 4.16 -25.42
CA SER A 80 45.49 3.82 -26.25
C SER A 80 46.00 5.08 -26.95
N LYS A 81 47.24 5.05 -27.45
CA LYS A 81 47.86 6.22 -28.13
C LYS A 81 47.02 6.80 -29.28
N ASN A 82 46.27 5.95 -30.00
CA ASN A 82 45.50 6.34 -31.19
C ASN A 82 43.99 6.07 -31.07
N SER A 83 43.51 5.59 -29.93
CA SER A 83 42.10 5.25 -29.75
C SER A 83 41.68 5.28 -28.29
N ILE A 84 40.41 5.60 -28.09
CA ILE A 84 39.70 5.50 -26.81
C ILE A 84 38.56 4.52 -27.05
N GLU A 85 38.47 3.51 -26.20
CA GLU A 85 37.38 2.53 -26.21
C GLU A 85 36.67 2.57 -24.86
N ALA A 86 35.35 2.66 -24.87
CA ALA A 86 34.53 2.57 -23.68
C ALA A 86 33.60 1.37 -23.82
N THR A 87 33.66 0.45 -22.85
CA THR A 87 32.68 -0.63 -22.71
C THR A 87 31.81 -0.36 -21.48
N TYR A 88 30.50 -0.47 -21.62
CA TYR A 88 29.56 -0.13 -20.55
C TYR A 88 28.41 -1.12 -20.49
N SER A 89 27.91 -1.37 -19.28
CA SER A 89 26.76 -2.24 -19.08
C SER A 89 25.44 -1.56 -19.44
N LEU A 90 24.50 -2.36 -19.97
CA LEU A 90 23.15 -1.99 -20.38
C LEU A 90 22.13 -2.71 -19.47
N PRO A 91 21.74 -2.10 -18.33
CA PRO A 91 20.83 -2.73 -17.38
C PRO A 91 19.38 -2.82 -17.88
N SER A 92 18.98 -1.96 -18.82
CA SER A 92 17.65 -1.95 -19.43
C SER A 92 17.73 -1.64 -20.93
N PRO A 93 16.87 -2.24 -21.79
CA PRO A 93 16.88 -2.01 -23.23
C PRO A 93 16.74 -0.53 -23.62
N ASN A 94 16.04 0.28 -22.82
CA ASN A 94 15.84 1.71 -23.12
C ASN A 94 16.98 2.62 -22.60
N SER A 95 17.99 2.06 -21.92
CA SER A 95 19.06 2.84 -21.27
C SER A 95 20.30 3.08 -22.15
N ALA A 96 20.36 2.52 -23.36
CA ALA A 96 21.58 2.53 -24.17
C ALA A 96 22.11 3.94 -24.48
N ALA A 97 21.25 4.85 -24.93
CA ALA A 97 21.62 6.23 -25.23
C ALA A 97 22.11 6.98 -23.97
N LEU A 98 21.42 6.81 -22.83
CA LEU A 98 21.82 7.41 -21.57
C LEU A 98 23.20 6.91 -21.10
N ARG A 99 23.46 5.61 -21.27
CA ARG A 99 24.74 5.01 -20.90
C ARG A 99 25.87 5.43 -21.83
N GLU A 100 25.59 5.60 -23.12
CA GLU A 100 26.55 6.17 -24.08
C GLU A 100 26.92 7.62 -23.71
N ILE A 101 25.92 8.44 -23.37
CA ILE A 101 26.14 9.82 -22.90
C ILE A 101 26.99 9.83 -21.62
N GLU A 102 26.71 8.94 -20.66
CA GLU A 102 27.48 8.81 -19.42
C GLU A 102 28.93 8.38 -19.70
N ALA A 103 29.14 7.43 -20.63
CA ALA A 103 30.47 7.00 -21.05
C ALA A 103 31.24 8.16 -21.71
N LEU A 104 30.61 8.92 -22.60
CA LEU A 104 31.22 10.10 -23.22
C LEU A 104 31.57 11.18 -22.19
N ARG A 105 30.68 11.46 -21.23
CA ARG A 105 30.97 12.38 -20.13
C ARG A 105 32.24 11.97 -19.38
N LEU A 106 32.40 10.68 -19.08
CA LEU A 106 33.60 10.16 -18.41
C LEU A 106 34.84 10.24 -19.30
N ILE A 107 34.72 9.98 -20.60
CA ILE A 107 35.82 10.18 -21.56
C ILE A 107 36.28 11.64 -21.54
N PHE A 108 35.36 12.59 -21.59
CA PHE A 108 35.68 14.03 -21.51
C PHE A 108 36.37 14.39 -20.20
N LEU A 109 35.85 13.92 -19.07
CA LEU A 109 36.49 14.13 -17.77
C LEU A 109 37.93 13.62 -17.76
N CYS A 110 38.16 12.43 -18.33
CA CYS A 110 39.51 11.87 -18.43
C CYS A 110 40.43 12.67 -19.33
N LEU A 111 39.94 13.09 -20.50
CA LEU A 111 40.72 13.89 -21.45
C LEU A 111 41.12 15.23 -20.84
N CYS A 112 40.20 15.90 -20.14
CA CYS A 112 40.48 17.12 -19.40
C CYS A 112 41.54 16.90 -18.31
N ALA A 113 41.38 15.86 -17.48
CA ALA A 113 42.33 15.53 -16.42
C ALA A 113 43.73 15.18 -16.96
N MET A 114 43.80 14.51 -18.11
CA MET A 114 45.05 14.16 -18.80
C MET A 114 45.70 15.35 -19.54
N GLY A 115 45.07 16.53 -19.54
CA GLY A 115 45.52 17.70 -20.29
C GLY A 115 45.47 17.50 -21.82
N GLN A 116 44.63 16.57 -22.30
CA GLN A 116 44.45 16.26 -23.71
C GLN A 116 43.22 17.02 -24.24
N SER A 117 43.38 18.30 -24.57
CA SER A 117 42.27 19.17 -24.97
C SER A 117 42.03 19.24 -26.48
N THR A 118 42.83 18.58 -27.32
CA THR A 118 42.64 18.63 -28.76
C THR A 118 41.43 17.81 -29.18
N LEU A 119 40.32 18.50 -29.45
CA LEU A 119 39.12 17.94 -30.07
C LEU A 119 39.45 17.40 -31.45
N THR A 120 39.39 16.08 -31.61
CA THR A 120 39.42 15.46 -32.95
C THR A 120 38.02 15.55 -33.59
N PRO A 121 37.91 15.57 -34.93
CA PRO A 121 36.62 15.58 -35.61
C PRO A 121 35.71 14.40 -35.22
N GLN A 122 36.29 13.26 -34.85
CA GLN A 122 35.53 12.09 -34.38
C GLN A 122 35.00 12.27 -32.97
N LEU A 123 35.77 12.92 -32.09
CA LEU A 123 35.31 13.25 -30.75
C LEU A 123 34.19 14.28 -30.81
N SER A 124 34.31 15.32 -31.64
CA SER A 124 33.24 16.30 -31.82
C SER A 124 31.97 15.68 -32.42
N ALA A 125 32.11 14.79 -33.41
CA ALA A 125 30.98 14.05 -33.98
C ALA A 125 30.28 13.16 -32.93
N ALA A 126 31.05 12.38 -32.15
CA ALA A 126 30.49 11.54 -31.08
C ALA A 126 29.75 12.37 -30.02
N THR A 127 30.29 13.54 -29.69
CA THR A 127 29.67 14.47 -28.73
C THR A 127 28.39 15.07 -29.27
N SER A 128 28.41 15.54 -30.52
CA SER A 128 27.23 16.08 -31.20
C SER A 128 26.11 15.05 -31.27
N ASN A 129 26.43 13.81 -31.66
CA ASN A 129 25.45 12.72 -31.72
C ASN A 129 24.85 12.41 -30.34
N SER A 130 25.68 12.36 -29.30
CA SER A 130 25.19 12.11 -27.94
C SER A 130 24.37 13.27 -27.38
N LEU A 131 24.72 14.53 -27.68
CA LEU A 131 23.89 15.68 -27.33
C LEU A 131 22.55 15.63 -28.06
N GLN A 132 22.54 15.25 -29.34
CA GLN A 132 21.30 15.06 -30.10
C GLN A 132 20.44 13.94 -29.50
N SER A 133 21.04 12.83 -29.06
CA SER A 133 20.36 11.76 -28.34
C SER A 133 19.85 12.23 -26.97
N ALA A 134 20.59 13.07 -26.24
CA ALA A 134 20.13 13.64 -24.99
C ALA A 134 18.91 14.54 -25.21
N ILE A 135 18.98 15.41 -26.23
CA ILE A 135 17.88 16.31 -26.63
C ILE A 135 16.66 15.51 -27.05
N SER A 136 16.80 14.35 -27.72
CA SER A 136 15.64 13.54 -28.11
C SER A 136 14.98 12.78 -26.94
N LEU A 137 15.71 12.58 -25.83
CA LEU A 137 15.18 11.95 -24.61
C LEU A 137 14.38 12.93 -23.72
N ILE A 138 14.72 14.22 -23.74
CA ILE A 138 14.07 15.26 -22.93
C ILE A 138 12.57 15.48 -23.28
N PRO A 139 12.15 15.65 -24.54
CA PRO A 139 10.81 16.17 -24.88
C PRO A 139 9.68 15.17 -24.62
N LYS A 140 9.93 13.87 -24.68
CA LYS A 140 8.89 12.86 -24.38
C LYS A 140 8.60 12.79 -22.89
N SER A 141 9.63 12.91 -22.05
CA SER A 141 9.46 12.77 -20.60
C SER A 141 8.63 13.89 -19.99
N VAL A 142 8.82 15.15 -20.39
CA VAL A 142 8.14 16.28 -19.74
C VAL A 142 6.66 16.34 -20.11
N ALA A 143 6.32 16.15 -21.39
CA ALA A 143 4.93 16.12 -21.83
C ALA A 143 4.16 14.92 -21.25
N GLU A 144 4.78 13.73 -21.23
CA GLU A 144 4.17 12.54 -20.62
C GLU A 144 4.04 12.68 -19.10
N LEU A 145 5.02 13.28 -18.43
CA LEU A 145 4.94 13.55 -16.99
C LEU A 145 3.89 14.60 -16.66
N SER A 146 3.77 15.65 -17.47
CA SER A 146 2.71 16.67 -17.31
C SER A 146 1.33 16.03 -17.46
N ALA A 147 1.12 15.25 -18.53
CA ALA A 147 -0.15 14.56 -18.76
C ALA A 147 -0.50 13.59 -17.62
N LYS A 148 0.49 12.82 -17.12
CA LYS A 148 0.29 11.95 -15.95
C LYS A 148 0.00 12.75 -14.68
N ASN A 149 0.62 13.91 -14.50
CA ASN A 149 0.36 14.75 -13.34
C ASN A 149 -1.07 15.31 -13.39
N GLU A 150 -1.51 15.79 -14.55
CA GLU A 150 -2.91 16.24 -14.77
C GLU A 150 -3.92 15.11 -14.55
N GLU A 151 -3.63 13.90 -15.03
CA GLU A 151 -4.46 12.71 -14.79
C GLU A 151 -4.56 12.38 -13.29
N LEU A 152 -3.44 12.44 -12.56
CA LEU A 152 -3.40 12.20 -11.13
C LEU A 152 -4.12 13.30 -10.34
N GLU A 153 -3.97 14.56 -10.70
CA GLU A 153 -4.68 15.68 -10.08
C GLU A 153 -6.21 15.54 -10.26
N SER A 154 -6.64 15.18 -11.46
CA SER A 154 -8.06 14.88 -11.75
C SER A 154 -8.57 13.69 -10.94
N ALA A 155 -7.79 12.61 -10.85
CA ALA A 155 -8.14 11.45 -10.05
C ALA A 155 -8.24 11.78 -8.54
N VAL A 156 -7.33 12.60 -8.02
CA VAL A 156 -7.37 13.08 -6.62
C VAL A 156 -8.63 13.89 -6.37
N ALA A 157 -8.95 14.85 -7.24
CA ALA A 157 -10.16 15.66 -7.11
C ALA A 157 -11.43 14.80 -7.10
N ALA A 158 -11.53 13.81 -8.00
CA ALA A 158 -12.66 12.89 -8.05
C ALA A 158 -12.79 12.03 -6.78
N GLN A 159 -11.67 11.58 -6.21
CA GLN A 159 -11.69 10.80 -4.97
C GLN A 159 -12.06 11.67 -3.76
N GLU A 160 -11.59 12.91 -3.69
CA GLU A 160 -11.97 13.85 -2.65
C GLU A 160 -13.48 14.13 -2.66
N GLU A 161 -14.06 14.33 -3.85
CA GLU A 161 -15.50 14.52 -3.99
C GLU A 161 -16.28 13.28 -3.54
N ARG A 162 -15.81 12.08 -3.89
CA ARG A 162 -16.40 10.82 -3.44
C ARG A 162 -16.32 10.64 -1.92
N ILE A 163 -15.20 11.03 -1.31
CA ILE A 163 -15.02 10.99 0.15
C ILE A 163 -16.02 11.93 0.82
N ARG A 164 -16.19 13.17 0.30
CA ARG A 164 -17.18 14.12 0.84
C ARG A 164 -18.60 13.57 0.74
N ALA A 165 -18.99 13.01 -0.41
CA ALA A 165 -20.31 12.41 -0.59
C ALA A 165 -20.56 11.25 0.41
N LEU A 166 -19.57 10.38 0.61
CA LEU A 166 -19.66 9.28 1.59
C LEU A 166 -19.77 9.79 3.03
N HIS A 167 -19.08 10.89 3.37
CA HIS A 167 -19.21 11.52 4.68
C HIS A 167 -20.62 12.06 4.92
N ASP A 168 -21.20 12.75 3.93
CA ASP A 168 -22.57 13.27 4.01
C ASP A 168 -23.61 12.15 4.14
N GLU A 169 -23.44 11.06 3.39
CA GLU A 169 -24.29 9.87 3.50
C GLU A 169 -24.17 9.21 4.87
N ARG A 170 -22.94 9.07 5.40
CA ARG A 170 -22.71 8.52 6.73
C ARG A 170 -23.39 9.36 7.80
N GLU A 171 -23.33 10.69 7.70
CA GLU A 171 -23.99 11.57 8.67
C GLU A 171 -25.52 11.43 8.61
N LYS A 172 -26.10 11.38 7.40
CA LYS A 172 -27.54 11.13 7.22
C LYS A 172 -27.96 9.79 7.82
N MET A 173 -27.18 8.73 7.60
CA MET A 173 -27.47 7.40 8.15
C MET A 173 -27.34 7.38 9.67
N ALA A 174 -26.34 8.05 10.25
CA ALA A 174 -26.20 8.18 11.69
C ALA A 174 -27.40 8.91 12.33
N ARG A 175 -27.88 9.99 11.71
CA ARG A 175 -29.08 10.72 12.17
C ARG A 175 -30.33 9.82 12.14
N ARG A 176 -30.54 9.09 11.05
CA ARG A 176 -31.67 8.14 10.91
C ARG A 176 -31.61 7.04 11.97
N SER A 177 -30.44 6.44 12.17
CA SER A 177 -30.24 5.40 13.19
C SER A 177 -30.56 5.89 14.60
N LEU A 178 -30.16 7.11 14.96
CA LEU A 178 -30.53 7.72 16.24
C LEU A 178 -32.03 7.97 16.38
N GLU A 179 -32.69 8.41 15.31
CA GLU A 179 -34.13 8.62 15.30
C GLU A 179 -34.90 7.30 15.46
N GLU A 180 -34.49 6.26 14.75
CA GLU A 180 -35.06 4.92 14.87
C GLU A 180 -34.84 4.32 16.26
N ALA A 181 -33.64 4.49 16.85
CA ALA A 181 -33.38 4.07 18.23
C ALA A 181 -34.31 4.75 19.23
N ARG A 182 -34.57 6.06 19.08
CA ARG A 182 -35.55 6.79 19.90
C ARG A 182 -36.98 6.27 19.71
N ARG A 183 -37.38 5.97 18.48
CA ARG A 183 -38.70 5.39 18.18
C ARG A 183 -38.85 4.00 18.81
N LEU A 184 -37.84 3.15 18.69
CA LEU A 184 -37.81 1.83 19.32
C LEU A 184 -37.93 1.93 20.84
N GLN A 185 -37.18 2.83 21.47
CA GLN A 185 -37.27 3.05 22.92
C GLN A 185 -38.68 3.52 23.34
N SER A 186 -39.29 4.41 22.57
CA SER A 186 -40.66 4.89 22.81
C SER A 186 -41.71 3.79 22.65
N ILE A 187 -41.57 2.93 21.64
CA ILE A 187 -42.47 1.79 21.43
C ILE A 187 -42.27 0.76 22.54
N SER A 188 -41.03 0.46 22.91
CA SER A 188 -40.70 -0.47 23.99
C SER A 188 -41.32 0.00 25.31
N SER A 189 -41.17 1.27 25.68
CA SER A 189 -41.75 1.79 26.93
C SER A 189 -43.28 1.75 26.93
N ARG A 190 -43.92 2.04 25.79
CA ARG A 190 -45.38 1.88 25.63
C ARG A 190 -45.80 0.43 25.73
N LEU A 191 -45.06 -0.48 25.10
CA LEU A 191 -45.34 -1.90 25.14
C LEU A 191 -45.17 -2.44 26.56
N ASP A 192 -44.13 -2.05 27.29
CA ASP A 192 -43.96 -2.36 28.70
C ASP A 192 -45.15 -1.84 29.52
N SER A 193 -45.60 -0.61 29.28
CA SER A 193 -46.77 -0.06 29.99
C SER A 193 -48.08 -0.80 29.70
N LEU A 194 -48.23 -1.38 28.50
CA LEU A 194 -49.43 -2.13 28.09
C LEU A 194 -49.38 -3.61 28.49
N LEU A 195 -48.19 -4.21 28.54
CA LEU A 195 -48.00 -5.60 28.97
C LEU A 195 -48.21 -5.78 30.47
N HIS A 196 -48.00 -4.73 31.27
CA HIS A 196 -48.39 -4.75 32.67
C HIS A 196 -49.91 -4.58 32.76
N LEU A 197 -50.66 -5.70 32.81
CA LEU A 197 -52.08 -5.68 33.18
C LEU A 197 -52.25 -4.79 34.44
N PRO A 198 -53.15 -3.79 34.44
CA PRO A 198 -53.35 -2.93 35.59
C PRO A 198 -53.68 -3.78 36.81
N ASP A 199 -53.10 -3.47 37.98
CA ASP A 199 -53.39 -4.21 39.21
C ASP A 199 -54.88 -4.24 39.53
N SER A 200 -55.61 -3.17 39.19
CA SER A 200 -57.08 -3.10 39.37
C SER A 200 -57.82 -4.16 38.57
N PHE A 201 -57.34 -4.50 37.37
CA PHE A 201 -57.94 -5.56 36.56
C PHE A 201 -57.66 -6.94 37.17
N ILE A 202 -56.48 -7.15 37.73
CA ILE A 202 -56.13 -8.40 38.43
C ILE A 202 -57.00 -8.56 39.68
N ASP A 203 -57.19 -7.47 40.44
CA ASP A 203 -58.05 -7.43 41.61
C ASP A 203 -59.52 -7.76 41.27
N GLU A 204 -60.06 -7.17 40.20
CA GLU A 204 -61.42 -7.44 39.71
C GLU A 204 -61.57 -8.89 39.22
N ALA A 205 -60.63 -9.37 38.41
CA ALA A 205 -60.63 -10.74 37.91
C ALA A 205 -60.50 -11.76 39.05
N ALA A 206 -59.69 -11.48 40.08
CA ALA A 206 -59.55 -12.34 41.25
C ALA A 206 -60.84 -12.41 42.07
N LEU A 207 -61.57 -11.30 42.22
CA LEU A 207 -62.88 -11.28 42.87
C LEU A 207 -63.91 -12.08 42.08
N GLU A 208 -63.98 -11.88 40.77
CA GLU A 208 -64.89 -12.63 39.89
C GLU A 208 -64.59 -14.14 39.91
N TRP A 209 -63.31 -14.50 39.92
CA TRP A 209 -62.87 -15.88 40.07
C TRP A 209 -63.33 -16.49 41.40
N LEU A 210 -63.11 -15.77 42.51
CA LEU A 210 -63.54 -16.23 43.84
C LEU A 210 -65.06 -16.37 43.94
N LEU A 211 -65.83 -15.46 43.34
CA LEU A 211 -67.29 -15.54 43.31
C LEU A 211 -67.78 -16.75 42.52
N SER A 212 -67.16 -17.05 41.37
CA SER A 212 -67.53 -18.17 40.51
C SER A 212 -67.10 -19.54 41.05
N HIS A 213 -66.01 -19.61 41.82
CA HIS A 213 -65.43 -20.85 42.33
C HIS A 213 -65.69 -21.08 43.83
N GLY A 214 -66.74 -20.47 44.38
CA GLY A 214 -67.19 -20.74 45.76
C GLY A 214 -66.19 -20.28 46.83
N GLY A 215 -65.45 -19.21 46.57
CA GLY A 215 -64.46 -18.63 47.47
C GLY A 215 -63.11 -19.36 47.51
N GLN A 216 -62.88 -20.32 46.61
CA GLN A 216 -61.59 -21.00 46.47
C GLN A 216 -60.85 -20.48 45.23
N ILE A 217 -59.55 -20.26 45.37
CA ILE A 217 -58.69 -19.87 44.25
C ILE A 217 -57.42 -20.71 44.27
N SER A 218 -57.18 -21.42 43.17
CA SER A 218 -55.90 -22.06 42.90
C SER A 218 -55.04 -21.08 42.11
N ILE A 219 -53.93 -20.63 42.71
CA ILE A 219 -53.06 -19.60 42.11
C ILE A 219 -52.56 -20.05 40.73
N SER A 220 -52.18 -21.32 40.58
CA SER A 220 -51.71 -21.86 39.30
C SER A 220 -52.78 -21.82 38.21
N GLU A 221 -54.04 -22.13 38.55
CA GLU A 221 -55.15 -22.14 37.59
C GLU A 221 -55.54 -20.72 37.18
N PHE A 222 -55.66 -19.82 38.15
CA PHE A 222 -55.94 -18.41 37.92
C PHE A 222 -54.85 -17.75 37.05
N CYS A 223 -53.58 -18.00 37.37
CA CYS A 223 -52.44 -17.48 36.59
C CYS A 223 -52.42 -18.01 35.16
N SER A 224 -52.77 -19.29 34.94
CA SER A 224 -52.86 -19.86 33.60
C SER A 224 -54.03 -19.28 32.80
N ALA A 225 -55.18 -19.04 33.44
CA ALA A 225 -56.37 -18.50 32.80
C ALA A 225 -56.21 -17.02 32.39
N HIS A 226 -55.64 -16.20 33.28
CA HIS A 226 -55.52 -14.75 33.09
C HIS A 226 -54.14 -14.28 32.62
N LYS A 227 -53.19 -15.20 32.41
CA LYS A 227 -51.79 -14.92 31.99
C LYS A 227 -51.08 -13.92 32.93
N VAL A 228 -51.31 -14.07 34.23
CA VAL A 228 -50.70 -13.24 35.28
C VAL A 228 -49.62 -14.05 36.00
N ALA A 229 -48.48 -13.43 36.34
CA ALA A 229 -47.43 -14.09 37.11
C ALA A 229 -47.91 -14.46 38.54
N PRO A 230 -47.57 -15.64 39.09
CA PRO A 230 -48.02 -16.08 40.42
C PRO A 230 -47.79 -15.06 41.54
N ALA A 231 -46.61 -14.45 41.59
CA ALA A 231 -46.27 -13.42 42.57
C ALA A 231 -47.24 -12.23 42.55
N ARG A 232 -47.64 -11.77 41.35
CA ARG A 232 -48.59 -10.66 41.21
C ARG A 232 -50.02 -11.05 41.60
N ALA A 233 -50.42 -12.30 41.35
CA ALA A 233 -51.71 -12.80 41.78
C ALA A 233 -51.79 -12.92 43.31
N GLU A 234 -50.72 -13.39 43.96
CA GLU A 234 -50.61 -13.42 45.42
C GLU A 234 -50.65 -12.02 46.04
N GLU A 235 -49.87 -11.07 45.49
CA GLU A 235 -49.87 -9.68 45.93
C GLU A 235 -51.25 -9.01 45.78
N SER A 236 -51.99 -9.33 44.71
CA SER A 236 -53.37 -8.88 44.49
C SER A 236 -54.32 -9.45 45.53
N LEU A 237 -54.25 -10.76 45.82
CA LEU A 237 -55.06 -11.40 46.86
C LEU A 237 -54.77 -10.82 48.26
N ASP A 238 -53.51 -10.59 48.60
CA ASP A 238 -53.11 -9.94 49.84
C ASP A 238 -53.66 -8.50 49.94
N ARG A 239 -53.69 -7.78 48.82
CA ARG A 239 -54.27 -6.43 48.73
C ARG A 239 -55.78 -6.45 48.94
N LEU A 240 -56.48 -7.41 48.31
CA LEU A 240 -57.90 -7.63 48.51
C LEU A 240 -58.23 -8.03 49.96
N CYS A 241 -57.35 -8.79 50.62
CA CYS A 241 -57.47 -9.13 52.04
C CYS A 241 -57.30 -7.89 52.92
N LYS A 242 -56.26 -7.08 52.69
CA LYS A 242 -55.97 -5.85 53.45
C LYS A 242 -57.08 -4.80 53.30
N THR A 243 -57.69 -4.72 52.13
CA THR A 243 -58.81 -3.81 51.87
C THR A 243 -60.15 -4.33 52.40
N GLY A 244 -60.19 -5.52 52.99
CA GLY A 244 -61.39 -6.13 53.58
C GLY A 244 -62.40 -6.63 52.56
N LYS A 245 -62.05 -6.72 51.27
CA LYS A 245 -62.93 -7.23 50.22
C LYS A 245 -63.04 -8.76 50.26
N ILE A 246 -62.00 -9.44 50.75
CA ILE A 246 -61.97 -10.88 50.98
C ILE A 246 -61.36 -11.18 52.36
N ALA A 247 -61.64 -12.36 52.92
CA ALA A 247 -61.08 -12.80 54.19
C ALA A 247 -60.48 -14.21 54.05
N ARG A 248 -59.29 -14.42 54.62
CA ARG A 248 -58.62 -15.73 54.60
C ARG A 248 -59.20 -16.62 55.69
N VAL A 249 -59.90 -17.69 55.29
CA VAL A 249 -60.39 -18.72 56.21
C VAL A 249 -59.32 -19.79 56.34
N GLN A 250 -58.65 -19.86 57.50
CA GLN A 250 -57.77 -20.98 57.82
C GLN A 250 -58.65 -22.16 58.25
N LYS A 251 -58.61 -23.25 57.48
CA LYS A 251 -59.14 -24.57 57.88
C LYS A 251 -58.01 -25.44 58.38
#